data_AF-A0A851E7U8-F1
#
_entry.id   AF-A0A851E7U8-F1
#
_cell.length_a   1.000
_cell.length_b   1.000
_cell.length_c   1.000
_cell.angle_alpha   90.00
_cell.angle_beta   90.00
_cell.angle_gamma   90.00
#
_symmetry.space_group_name_H-M   'P 1'
#
loop_
_entity.id
_entity.type
_entity.pdbx_description
1 polymer ?
#
loop_
_entity_poly.entity_id
_entity_poly.type
_entity_poly.pdbx_seq_one_letter_code
_entity_poly.pdbx_strand_id
1 'polypeptide(L)'
;ENYSMYCVSCRSPVCYQCLEEGKHSKHDVKALGAMWKQHKAQLSQALNGVSDKAKEAKEFLVQLKNLLQQIQENGLDYEACLVAQCDALVDALTRQKAKLLTKVTKEREHKLKVVWDQINHCTLKLRQSTGLMEYCLEVIKENDPSGFLQISDALIKRVQVSQEQWVKGALEPKVSAEFDLTLDSEPLLQSIHQLDFIQMKCRVPVSVPPVPLLQLEKCCTRNNSVTLAWRMPPLSHNPVEGYILELDDGDGGQFREVYVGKETLCTIDGLHFNSTYNARVKAFNSSGVGPYSKTVILQTSDVAWFTFDPSSAHRDIVLSNDNQTATCNSYDDRVVLGTAAFSKGVHYWELHVDRYDNHPDPAFGIARINVVKDMMLGKDDKAWAMYVDNNRSWFMHCNSHTNRTEGGVSKGATVGVLLDLNKHSLTFYINGQQQGPPAFENIEGVFMPALSLNRNVQVTLHTGLEVP
;
A
#
# COMPACT_ATOMS: atom_id res chain seq x y z
N GLU A 1 19.18 -15.20 69.24
CA GLU A 1 17.74 -15.17 68.90
C GLU A 1 17.53 -15.94 67.61
N ASN A 2 16.94 -17.14 67.67
CA ASN A 2 16.64 -17.92 66.47
C ASN A 2 15.25 -17.53 65.95
N TYR A 3 15.22 -16.70 64.92
CA TYR A 3 14.00 -16.37 64.19
C TYR A 3 13.56 -17.58 63.36
N SER A 4 12.33 -18.06 63.56
CA SER A 4 11.80 -19.24 62.88
C SER A 4 10.53 -18.94 62.07
N MET A 5 9.86 -17.83 62.37
CA MET A 5 8.58 -17.45 61.79
C MET A 5 8.63 -16.02 61.22
N TYR A 6 7.69 -15.68 60.34
CA TYR A 6 7.52 -14.34 59.75
C TYR A 6 6.09 -13.88 59.93
N CYS A 7 5.90 -12.71 60.54
CA CYS A 7 4.59 -12.10 60.72
C CYS A 7 4.23 -11.31 59.46
N VAL A 8 3.21 -11.76 58.74
CA VAL A 8 2.73 -11.10 57.51
C VAL A 8 2.13 -9.73 57.84
N SER A 9 1.44 -9.61 58.96
CA SER A 9 0.80 -8.36 59.42
C SER A 9 1.83 -7.30 59.84
N CYS A 10 2.94 -7.70 60.46
CA CYS A 10 4.00 -6.79 60.91
C CYS A 10 5.15 -6.63 59.93
N ARG A 11 5.19 -7.45 58.87
CA ARG A 11 6.27 -7.54 57.87
C ARG A 11 7.66 -7.76 58.46
N SER A 12 7.75 -8.50 59.57
CA SER A 12 9.00 -8.74 60.29
C SER A 12 9.20 -10.21 60.66
N PRO A 13 10.47 -10.69 60.72
CA PRO A 13 10.78 -11.99 61.29
C PRO A 13 10.48 -12.00 62.79
N VAL A 14 9.97 -13.12 63.30
CA VAL A 14 9.54 -13.30 64.69
C VAL A 14 10.34 -14.45 65.33
N CYS A 15 10.88 -14.21 66.51
CA CYS A 15 11.56 -15.21 67.32
C CYS A 15 10.56 -15.96 68.21
N TYR A 16 10.98 -17.10 68.77
CA TYR A 16 10.12 -17.97 69.57
C TYR A 16 9.52 -17.27 70.82
N GLN A 17 10.29 -16.43 71.52
CA GLN A 17 9.82 -15.69 72.71
C GLN A 17 8.70 -14.70 72.40
N CYS A 18 8.76 -13.98 71.27
CA CYS A 18 7.69 -13.06 70.86
C CYS A 18 6.38 -13.79 70.49
N LEU A 19 6.47 -15.09 70.15
CA LEU A 19 5.31 -15.94 69.90
C LEU A 19 4.69 -16.41 71.23
N GLU A 20 5.51 -16.85 72.19
CA GLU A 20 5.07 -17.27 73.53
C GLU A 20 4.47 -16.12 74.36
N GLU A 21 5.05 -14.92 74.27
CA GLU A 21 4.51 -13.72 74.95
C GLU A 21 3.20 -13.20 74.33
N GLY A 22 2.67 -13.87 73.29
CA GLY A 22 1.37 -13.54 72.69
C GLY A 22 1.33 -12.23 71.90
N LYS A 23 2.48 -11.55 71.69
CA LYS A 23 2.58 -10.27 70.95
C LYS A 23 2.07 -10.36 69.50
N HIS A 24 2.10 -11.55 68.90
CA HIS A 24 1.61 -11.83 67.54
C HIS A 24 0.43 -12.81 67.51
N SER A 25 -0.23 -13.04 68.65
CA SER A 25 -1.32 -14.04 68.79
C SER A 25 -2.53 -13.80 67.86
N LYS A 26 -2.74 -12.56 67.41
CA LYS A 26 -3.81 -12.16 66.47
C LYS A 26 -3.33 -11.89 65.04
N HIS A 27 -2.04 -12.11 64.75
CA HIS A 27 -1.44 -11.82 63.46
C HIS A 27 -1.25 -13.10 62.65
N ASP A 28 -1.29 -12.99 61.31
CA ASP A 28 -0.98 -14.12 60.43
C ASP A 28 0.53 -14.34 60.41
N VAL A 29 0.98 -15.50 60.92
CA VAL A 29 2.40 -15.84 61.05
C VAL A 29 2.70 -17.11 60.28
N LYS A 30 3.68 -17.04 59.36
CA LYS A 30 4.06 -18.14 58.46
C LYS A 30 5.50 -18.58 58.70
N ALA A 31 5.85 -19.78 58.25
CA ALA A 31 7.22 -20.29 58.36
C ALA A 31 8.20 -19.36 57.63
N LEU A 32 9.28 -18.95 58.30
CA LEU A 32 10.24 -17.97 57.78
C LEU A 32 10.87 -18.44 56.47
N GLY A 33 11.19 -19.73 56.34
CA GLY A 33 11.76 -20.30 55.10
C GLY A 33 10.80 -20.27 53.91
N ALA A 34 9.49 -20.42 54.13
CA ALA A 34 8.48 -20.34 53.07
C ALA A 34 8.27 -18.90 52.61
N MET A 35 8.17 -17.96 53.55
CA MET A 35 8.09 -16.53 53.25
C MET A 35 9.35 -16.00 52.58
N TRP A 36 10.53 -16.47 52.98
CA TRP A 36 11.80 -16.15 52.33
C TRP A 36 11.81 -16.57 50.85
N LYS A 37 11.40 -17.82 50.54
CA LYS A 37 11.29 -18.28 49.15
C LYS A 37 10.27 -17.46 48.35
N GLN A 38 9.11 -17.17 48.95
CA GLN A 38 8.06 -16.37 48.31
C GLN A 38 8.52 -14.93 48.01
N HIS A 39 9.10 -14.23 48.98
CA HIS A 39 9.63 -12.87 48.78
C HIS A 39 10.81 -12.86 47.79
N LYS A 40 11.66 -13.88 47.80
CA LYS A 40 12.75 -14.02 46.81
C LYS A 40 12.20 -14.20 45.39
N ALA A 41 11.14 -15.00 45.22
CA ALA A 41 10.47 -15.18 43.93
C ALA A 41 9.78 -13.88 43.46
N GLN A 42 9.06 -13.20 44.35
CA GLN A 42 8.43 -11.90 44.06
C GLN A 42 9.44 -10.83 43.68
N LEU A 43 10.57 -10.74 44.40
CA LEU A 43 11.66 -9.83 44.08
C LEU A 43 12.29 -10.16 42.73
N SER A 44 12.50 -11.44 42.42
CA SER A 44 13.02 -11.87 41.12
C SER A 44 12.07 -11.52 39.98
N GLN A 45 10.76 -11.69 40.17
CA GLN A 45 9.74 -11.33 39.20
C GLN A 45 9.69 -9.80 38.98
N ALA A 46 9.74 -9.01 40.07
CA ALA A 46 9.80 -7.56 39.98
C ALA A 46 11.09 -7.08 39.26
N LEU A 47 12.23 -7.72 39.53
CA LEU A 47 13.51 -7.41 38.88
C LEU A 47 13.47 -7.72 37.38
N ASN A 48 12.83 -8.83 36.97
CA ASN A 48 12.61 -9.14 35.56
C ASN A 48 11.78 -8.05 34.88
N GLY A 49 10.68 -7.60 35.50
CA GLY A 49 9.87 -6.50 34.96
C GLY A 49 10.63 -5.17 34.80
N VAL A 50 11.52 -4.85 35.75
CA VAL A 50 12.41 -3.67 35.63
C VAL A 50 13.43 -3.85 34.51
N SER A 51 13.99 -5.06 34.36
CA SER A 51 14.92 -5.39 33.27
C SER A 51 14.26 -5.25 31.90
N ASP A 52 13.03 -5.75 31.76
CA ASP A 52 12.25 -5.63 30.51
C ASP A 52 11.96 -4.16 30.19
N LYS A 53 11.55 -3.36 31.18
CA LYS A 53 11.36 -1.91 31.01
C LYS A 53 12.64 -1.17 30.65
N ALA A 54 13.78 -1.57 31.21
CA ALA A 54 15.08 -1.00 30.86
C ALA A 54 15.48 -1.34 29.42
N LYS A 55 15.14 -2.54 28.94
CA LYS A 55 15.34 -2.95 27.55
C LYS A 55 14.46 -2.14 26.59
N GLU A 56 13.17 -1.99 26.88
CA GLU A 56 12.24 -1.13 26.12
C GLU A 56 12.75 0.32 26.05
N ALA A 57 13.19 0.89 27.18
CA ALA A 57 13.74 2.25 27.21
C ALA A 57 15.02 2.39 26.36
N LYS A 58 15.88 1.37 26.34
CA LYS A 58 17.07 1.35 25.50
C LYS A 58 16.73 1.29 24.01
N GLU A 59 15.74 0.49 23.64
CA GLU A 59 15.23 0.40 22.26
C GLU A 59 14.63 1.74 21.82
N PHE A 60 13.84 2.38 22.69
CA PHE A 60 13.29 3.70 22.43
C PHE A 60 14.37 4.78 22.26
N LEU A 61 15.44 4.73 23.07
CA LEU A 61 16.59 5.63 22.88
C LEU A 61 17.29 5.43 21.53
N VAL A 62 17.37 4.20 21.03
CA VAL A 62 17.90 3.93 19.68
C VAL A 62 16.96 4.51 18.62
N GLN A 63 15.65 4.34 18.77
CA GLN A 63 14.67 4.94 17.86
C GLN A 63 14.77 6.48 17.81
N LEU A 64 14.91 7.13 18.97
CA LEU A 64 15.09 8.59 19.03
C LEU A 64 16.39 9.05 18.36
N LYS A 65 17.49 8.31 18.53
CA LYS A 65 18.75 8.61 17.84
C LYS A 65 18.61 8.48 16.32
N ASN A 66 17.92 7.45 15.84
CA ASN A 66 17.65 7.26 14.43
C ASN A 66 16.75 8.39 13.89
N LEU A 67 15.73 8.80 14.64
CA LEU A 67 14.88 9.93 14.27
C LEU A 67 15.67 11.23 14.19
N LEU A 68 16.59 11.47 15.13
CA LEU A 68 17.46 12.65 15.10
C LEU A 68 18.35 12.66 13.87
N GLN A 69 18.94 11.52 13.51
CA GLN A 69 19.73 11.39 12.27
C GLN A 69 18.87 11.65 11.04
N GLN A 70 17.66 11.08 10.97
CA GLN A 70 16.74 11.31 9.86
C GLN A 70 16.33 12.79 9.75
N ILE A 71 16.09 13.48 10.87
CA ILE A 71 15.79 14.92 10.86
C ILE A 71 16.97 15.71 10.30
N GLN A 72 18.21 15.34 10.64
CA GLN A 72 19.41 15.99 10.10
C GLN A 72 19.55 15.76 8.59
N GLU A 73 19.42 14.51 8.13
CA GLU A 73 19.49 14.15 6.71
C GLU A 73 18.39 14.85 5.91
N ASN A 74 17.13 14.75 6.38
CA ASN A 74 16.00 15.42 5.74
C ASN A 74 16.13 16.95 5.73
N GLY A 75 16.73 17.52 6.79
CA GLY A 75 16.99 18.96 6.87
C GLY A 75 17.98 19.42 5.80
N LEU A 76 19.08 18.69 5.63
CA LEU A 76 20.08 18.96 4.60
C LEU A 76 19.48 18.82 3.19
N ASP A 77 18.69 17.77 2.96
CA ASP A 77 18.00 17.58 1.66
C ASP A 77 16.99 18.69 1.38
N TYR A 78 16.26 19.15 2.41
CA TYR A 78 15.32 20.26 2.30
C TYR A 78 16.03 21.59 1.99
N GLU A 79 17.13 21.88 2.66
CA GLU A 79 17.97 23.05 2.38
C GLU A 79 18.51 23.00 0.95
N ALA A 80 19.04 21.86 0.50
CA ALA A 80 19.53 21.69 -0.86
C ALA A 80 18.42 21.91 -1.91
N CYS A 81 17.20 21.42 -1.64
CA CYS A 81 16.05 21.65 -2.50
C CYS A 81 15.63 23.13 -2.56
N LEU A 82 15.60 23.81 -1.41
CA LEU A 82 15.28 25.24 -1.34
C LEU A 82 16.29 26.07 -2.14
N VAL A 83 17.58 25.79 -1.98
CA VAL A 83 18.65 26.44 -2.75
C VAL A 83 18.45 26.22 -4.24
N ALA A 84 18.21 24.98 -4.67
CA ALA A 84 17.98 24.67 -6.08
C ALA A 84 16.75 25.40 -6.67
N GLN A 85 15.67 25.57 -5.89
CA GLN A 85 14.49 26.33 -6.31
C GLN A 85 14.81 27.81 -6.49
N CYS A 86 15.54 28.42 -5.55
CA CYS A 86 15.99 29.81 -5.67
C CYS A 86 16.92 30.01 -6.87
N ASP A 87 17.87 29.10 -7.07
CA ASP A 87 18.80 29.14 -8.20
C ASP A 87 18.06 29.05 -9.55
N ALA A 88 17.03 28.20 -9.65
CA ALA A 88 16.20 28.10 -10.84
C ALA A 88 15.48 29.42 -11.18
N LEU A 89 15.03 30.18 -10.17
CA LEU A 89 14.43 31.50 -10.36
C LEU A 89 15.47 32.51 -10.86
N VAL A 90 16.66 32.53 -10.26
CA VAL A 90 17.79 33.38 -10.69
C VAL A 90 18.17 33.09 -12.15
N ASP A 91 18.22 31.81 -12.51
CA ASP A 91 18.49 31.35 -13.87
C ASP A 91 17.43 31.81 -14.86
N ALA A 92 16.15 31.70 -14.50
CA ALA A 92 15.05 32.17 -15.33
C ALA A 92 15.13 33.69 -15.58
N LEU A 93 15.42 34.46 -14.53
CA LEU A 93 15.64 35.91 -14.64
C LEU A 93 16.85 36.25 -15.52
N THR A 94 17.94 35.49 -15.38
CA THR A 94 19.15 35.67 -16.20
C THR A 94 18.88 35.38 -17.67
N ARG A 95 18.13 34.31 -17.98
CA ARG A 95 17.68 34.01 -19.36
C ARG A 95 16.77 35.11 -19.91
N GLN A 96 15.86 35.65 -19.10
CA GLN A 96 14.96 36.72 -19.52
C GLN A 96 15.72 38.02 -19.80
N LYS A 97 16.68 38.37 -18.95
CA LYS A 97 17.60 39.50 -19.17
C LYS A 97 18.32 39.38 -20.53
N ALA A 98 18.85 38.21 -20.86
CA ALA A 98 19.53 37.98 -22.14
C ALA A 98 18.60 38.18 -23.35
N LYS A 99 17.34 37.71 -23.26
CA LYS A 99 16.33 37.92 -24.31
C LYS A 99 15.99 39.40 -24.51
N LEU A 100 15.81 40.16 -23.42
CA LEU A 100 15.53 41.59 -23.47
C LEU A 100 16.68 42.37 -24.11
N LEU A 101 17.92 42.07 -23.72
CA LEU A 101 19.12 42.66 -24.34
C LEU A 101 19.20 42.34 -25.83
N THR A 102 18.86 41.11 -26.23
CA THR A 102 18.80 40.73 -27.66
C THR A 102 17.79 41.57 -28.44
N LYS A 103 16.63 41.89 -27.84
CA LYS A 103 15.61 42.75 -28.47
C LYS A 103 16.14 44.18 -28.69
N VAL A 104 16.82 44.75 -27.68
CA VAL A 104 17.45 46.08 -27.79
C VAL A 104 18.53 46.08 -28.88
N THR A 105 19.37 45.05 -28.93
CA THR A 105 20.42 44.92 -29.96
C THR A 105 19.83 44.83 -31.37
N LYS A 106 18.77 44.03 -31.57
CA LYS A 106 18.09 43.93 -32.87
C LYS A 106 17.46 45.24 -33.33
N GLU A 107 16.80 45.96 -32.41
CA GLU A 107 16.23 47.27 -32.71
C GLU A 107 17.32 48.28 -33.11
N ARG A 108 18.45 48.27 -32.38
CA ARG A 108 19.61 49.11 -32.69
C ARG A 108 20.17 48.79 -34.08
N GLU A 109 20.38 47.52 -34.40
CA GLU A 109 20.89 47.08 -35.70
C GLU A 109 19.94 47.45 -36.83
N HIS A 110 18.62 47.28 -36.63
CA HIS A 110 17.61 47.66 -37.59
C HIS A 110 17.63 49.17 -37.86
N LYS A 111 17.58 50.00 -36.82
CA LYS A 111 17.63 51.47 -36.96
C LYS A 111 18.90 51.93 -37.65
N LEU A 112 20.07 51.41 -37.24
CA LEU A 112 21.35 51.71 -37.88
C LEU A 112 21.34 51.34 -39.37
N LYS A 113 20.84 50.15 -39.71
CA LYS A 113 20.73 49.71 -41.10
C LYS A 113 19.83 50.63 -41.92
N VAL A 114 18.64 50.98 -41.42
CA VAL A 114 17.71 51.87 -42.13
C VAL A 114 18.32 53.25 -42.39
N VAL A 115 18.99 53.83 -41.38
CA VAL A 115 19.67 55.12 -41.53
C VAL A 115 20.83 55.01 -42.54
N TRP A 116 21.64 53.96 -42.46
CA TRP A 116 22.78 53.76 -43.36
C TRP A 116 22.33 53.57 -44.81
N ASP A 117 21.28 52.77 -45.04
CA ASP A 117 20.67 52.59 -46.37
C ASP A 117 20.10 53.92 -46.90
N GLN A 118 19.47 54.72 -46.04
CA GLN A 118 18.95 56.04 -46.43
C GLN A 118 20.08 57.03 -46.77
N ILE A 119 21.18 57.04 -46.02
CA ILE A 119 22.38 57.85 -46.33
C ILE A 119 22.94 57.47 -47.70
N ASN A 120 23.14 56.18 -47.97
CA ASN A 120 23.69 55.72 -49.24
C ASN A 120 22.79 56.05 -50.42
N HIS A 121 21.48 55.85 -50.26
CA HIS A 121 20.49 56.17 -51.29
C HIS A 121 20.47 57.67 -51.62
N CYS A 122 20.43 58.53 -50.60
CA CYS A 122 20.50 59.97 -50.78
C CYS A 122 21.83 60.41 -51.42
N THR A 123 22.95 59.81 -51.00
CA THR A 123 24.28 60.12 -51.55
C THR A 123 24.38 59.77 -53.03
N LEU A 124 23.87 58.59 -53.43
CA LEU A 124 23.88 58.15 -54.83
C LEU A 124 22.98 59.05 -55.70
N LYS A 125 21.76 59.31 -55.25
CA LYS A 125 20.81 60.19 -55.96
C LYS A 125 21.34 61.62 -56.07
N LEU A 126 21.97 62.13 -55.02
CA LEU A 126 22.58 63.46 -55.03
C LEU A 126 23.69 63.51 -56.08
N ARG A 127 24.60 62.54 -56.09
CA ARG A 127 25.67 62.45 -57.11
C ARG A 127 25.12 62.38 -58.54
N GLN A 128 24.07 61.59 -58.78
CA GLN A 128 23.42 61.49 -60.10
C GLN A 128 22.76 62.82 -60.52
N SER A 129 22.06 63.48 -59.58
CA SER A 129 21.39 64.76 -59.83
C SER A 129 22.42 65.87 -60.10
N THR A 130 23.52 65.90 -59.34
CA THR A 130 24.63 66.84 -59.56
C THR A 130 25.27 66.63 -60.93
N GLY A 131 25.58 65.40 -61.31
CA GLY A 131 26.16 65.11 -62.63
C GLY A 131 25.21 65.46 -63.78
N LEU A 132 23.90 65.21 -63.63
CA LEU A 132 22.90 65.63 -64.61
C LEU A 132 22.82 67.15 -64.71
N MET A 133 22.87 67.85 -63.57
CA MET A 133 22.87 69.32 -63.53
C MET A 133 24.09 69.89 -64.26
N GLU A 134 25.29 69.41 -63.94
CA GLU A 134 26.54 69.82 -64.60
C GLU A 134 26.48 69.59 -66.12
N TYR A 135 26.00 68.42 -66.56
CA TYR A 135 25.81 68.13 -67.99
C TYR A 135 24.81 69.08 -68.65
N CYS A 136 23.68 69.38 -67.99
CA CYS A 136 22.71 70.36 -68.50
C CYS A 136 23.34 71.75 -68.64
N LEU A 137 24.13 72.17 -67.64
CA LEU A 137 24.82 73.46 -67.67
C LEU A 137 25.83 73.57 -68.81
N GLU A 138 26.52 72.48 -69.17
CA GLU A 138 27.40 72.46 -70.34
C GLU A 138 26.61 72.49 -71.66
N VAL A 139 25.53 71.70 -71.78
CA VAL A 139 24.67 71.68 -72.99
C VAL A 139 24.02 73.04 -73.26
N ILE A 140 23.64 73.80 -72.22
CA ILE A 140 23.07 75.15 -72.36
C ILE A 140 24.06 76.14 -73.00
N LYS A 141 25.37 75.88 -72.98
CA LYS A 141 26.39 76.72 -73.63
C LYS A 141 26.54 76.46 -75.14
N GLU A 142 25.81 75.48 -75.70
CA GLU A 142 25.86 75.15 -77.12
C GLU A 142 25.44 76.36 -77.98
N ASN A 143 26.24 76.71 -78.98
CA ASN A 143 26.01 77.90 -79.81
C ASN A 143 25.22 77.58 -81.08
N ASP A 144 25.16 76.30 -81.50
CA ASP A 144 24.35 75.87 -82.65
C ASP A 144 22.89 75.58 -82.23
N PRO A 145 21.90 76.37 -82.69
CA PRO A 145 20.49 76.15 -82.35
C PRO A 145 19.97 74.78 -82.79
N SER A 146 20.48 74.24 -83.90
CA SER A 146 19.99 72.99 -84.46
C SER A 146 20.44 71.78 -83.64
N GLY A 147 21.71 71.71 -83.27
CA GLY A 147 22.28 70.69 -82.38
C GLY A 147 21.66 70.73 -80.98
N PHE A 148 21.42 71.91 -80.42
CA PHE A 148 20.77 72.05 -79.12
C PHE A 148 19.34 71.48 -79.10
N LEU A 149 18.52 71.84 -80.10
CA LEU A 149 17.12 71.38 -80.18
C LEU A 149 16.99 69.86 -80.40
N GLN A 150 17.99 69.20 -81.00
CA GLN A 150 17.97 67.75 -81.18
C GLN A 150 18.07 66.97 -79.86
N ILE A 151 18.67 67.55 -78.80
CA ILE A 151 18.90 66.87 -77.52
C ILE A 151 18.09 67.46 -76.34
N SER A 152 17.63 68.70 -76.44
CA SER A 152 17.03 69.45 -75.32
C SER A 152 15.75 68.80 -74.79
N ASP A 153 14.83 68.36 -75.65
CA ASP A 153 13.56 67.75 -75.21
C ASP A 153 13.77 66.46 -74.40
N ALA A 154 14.73 65.61 -74.82
CA ALA A 154 15.09 64.41 -74.10
C ALA A 154 15.74 64.73 -72.73
N LEU A 155 16.55 65.78 -72.69
CA LEU A 155 17.23 66.23 -71.48
C LEU A 155 16.25 66.85 -70.47
N ILE A 156 15.31 67.69 -70.94
CA ILE A 156 14.25 68.28 -70.11
C ILE A 156 13.42 67.18 -69.45
N LYS A 157 13.01 66.15 -70.21
CA LYS A 157 12.28 65.00 -69.64
C LYS A 157 13.10 64.28 -68.56
N ARG A 158 14.41 64.08 -68.78
CA ARG A 158 15.30 63.45 -67.78
C ARG A 158 15.44 64.28 -66.50
N VAL A 159 15.54 65.62 -66.64
CA VAL A 159 15.60 66.53 -65.49
C VAL A 159 14.29 66.52 -64.71
N GLN A 160 13.15 66.58 -65.40
CA GLN A 160 11.82 66.49 -64.78
C GLN A 160 11.64 65.19 -64.00
N VAL A 161 11.97 64.04 -64.60
CA VAL A 161 11.94 62.73 -63.92
C VAL A 161 12.87 62.70 -62.71
N SER A 162 14.08 63.27 -62.81
CA SER A 162 15.01 63.36 -61.68
C SER A 162 14.50 64.27 -60.57
N GLN A 163 13.79 65.36 -60.90
CA GLN A 163 13.20 66.30 -59.96
C GLN A 163 12.02 65.66 -59.21
N GLU A 164 11.16 64.92 -59.91
CA GLU A 164 10.05 64.15 -59.31
C GLU A 164 10.54 63.08 -58.32
N GLN A 165 11.80 62.65 -58.38
CA GLN A 165 12.33 61.70 -57.40
C GLN A 165 12.65 62.33 -56.03
N TRP A 166 12.57 63.65 -55.89
CA TRP A 166 12.83 64.42 -54.67
C TRP A 166 11.54 65.03 -54.04
N VAL A 167 10.39 64.36 -54.16
CA VAL A 167 9.12 64.86 -53.58
C VAL A 167 9.18 64.99 -52.05
N LYS A 168 8.35 65.88 -51.50
CA LYS A 168 8.12 66.10 -50.06
C LYS A 168 7.92 64.77 -49.31
N GLY A 169 8.73 64.53 -48.28
CA GLY A 169 8.79 63.27 -47.51
C GLY A 169 10.00 62.37 -47.86
N ALA A 170 10.66 62.57 -49.01
CA ALA A 170 11.84 61.78 -49.39
C ALA A 170 13.10 62.06 -48.53
N LEU A 171 13.15 63.22 -47.87
CA LEU A 171 14.26 63.68 -47.03
C LEU A 171 13.96 63.62 -45.53
N GLU A 172 12.88 62.94 -45.13
CA GLU A 172 12.54 62.77 -43.72
C GLU A 172 13.19 61.49 -43.16
N PRO A 173 13.75 61.51 -41.93
CA PRO A 173 14.29 60.32 -41.30
C PRO A 173 13.22 59.22 -41.18
N LYS A 174 13.54 58.01 -41.64
CA LYS A 174 12.59 56.88 -41.58
C LYS A 174 12.47 56.27 -40.19
N VAL A 175 13.36 56.60 -39.25
CA VAL A 175 13.39 56.08 -37.88
C VAL A 175 13.82 57.19 -36.90
N SER A 176 13.31 57.15 -35.66
CA SER A 176 13.78 58.00 -34.55
C SER A 176 15.04 57.43 -33.88
N ALA A 177 15.86 58.28 -33.27
CA ALA A 177 17.01 57.91 -32.45
C ALA A 177 16.63 57.33 -31.07
N GLU A 178 15.43 57.61 -30.58
CA GLU A 178 14.95 57.15 -29.27
C GLU A 178 14.52 55.68 -29.33
N PHE A 179 14.67 54.95 -28.22
CA PHE A 179 14.16 53.59 -28.11
C PHE A 179 12.81 53.62 -27.40
N ASP A 180 11.74 53.25 -28.10
CA ASP A 180 10.39 53.13 -27.54
C ASP A 180 10.22 51.78 -26.80
N LEU A 181 11.13 51.50 -25.88
CA LEU A 181 11.16 50.28 -25.07
C LEU A 181 11.27 50.66 -23.59
N THR A 182 10.24 50.33 -22.81
CA THR A 182 10.24 50.52 -21.35
C THR A 182 10.12 49.15 -20.69
N LEU A 183 10.98 48.87 -19.70
CA LEU A 183 10.88 47.67 -18.87
C LEU A 183 10.03 47.99 -17.64
N ASP A 184 8.92 47.29 -17.50
CA ASP A 184 8.14 47.29 -16.27
C ASP A 184 8.58 46.10 -15.39
N SER A 185 9.23 46.38 -14.26
CA SER A 185 9.70 45.37 -13.30
C SER A 185 8.89 45.34 -12.00
N GLU A 186 7.91 46.23 -11.83
CA GLU A 186 7.18 46.39 -10.58
C GLU A 186 6.34 45.15 -10.20
N PRO A 187 5.60 44.51 -11.13
CA PRO A 187 4.84 43.29 -10.82
C PRO A 187 5.73 42.12 -10.38
N LEU A 188 6.93 42.02 -10.96
CA LEU A 188 7.90 40.98 -10.63
C LEU A 188 8.51 41.20 -9.25
N LEU A 189 8.87 42.45 -8.92
CA LEU A 189 9.39 42.80 -7.59
C LEU A 189 8.36 42.53 -6.50
N GLN A 190 7.09 42.86 -6.77
CA GLN A 190 5.99 42.53 -5.85
C GLN A 190 5.85 41.01 -5.66
N SER A 191 6.00 40.23 -6.73
CA SER A 191 5.97 38.76 -6.66
C SER A 191 7.14 38.19 -5.87
N ILE A 192 8.35 38.76 -6.02
CA ILE A 192 9.54 38.36 -5.25
C ILE A 192 9.37 38.67 -3.76
N HIS A 193 8.82 39.83 -3.39
CA HIS A 193 8.54 40.16 -1.99
C HIS A 193 7.47 39.26 -1.34
N GLN A 194 6.61 38.63 -2.14
CA GLN A 194 5.60 37.68 -1.67
C GLN A 194 6.12 36.24 -1.57
N LEU A 195 7.39 35.99 -1.91
CA LEU A 195 8.03 34.69 -1.72
C LEU A 195 8.23 34.44 -0.23
N ASP A 196 7.44 33.51 0.32
CA ASP A 196 7.50 33.10 1.71
C ASP A 196 7.23 31.60 1.81
N PHE A 197 7.58 31.00 2.95
CA PHE A 197 7.21 29.63 3.27
C PHE A 197 5.69 29.55 3.46
N ILE A 198 4.99 29.10 2.43
CA ILE A 198 3.58 28.79 2.56
C ILE A 198 3.47 27.47 3.32
N GLN A 199 3.03 27.51 4.57
CA GLN A 199 2.55 26.32 5.26
C GLN A 199 1.36 25.79 4.44
N MET A 200 1.59 24.72 3.65
CA MET A 200 0.67 24.26 2.60
C MET A 200 -0.68 23.79 3.16
N LYS A 201 -1.59 24.72 3.44
CA LYS A 201 -3.01 24.50 3.16
C LYS A 201 -3.22 24.78 1.67
N CYS A 202 -2.99 23.74 0.86
CA CYS A 202 -3.55 23.46 -0.47
C CYS A 202 -3.95 24.68 -1.34
N ARG A 203 -3.07 25.08 -2.27
CA ARG A 203 -3.45 25.86 -3.48
C ARG A 203 -2.72 25.39 -4.75
N VAL A 204 -2.43 24.10 -4.87
CA VAL A 204 -2.35 23.48 -6.22
C VAL A 204 -3.80 23.34 -6.69
N PRO A 205 -4.17 23.56 -7.98
CA PRO A 205 -5.45 23.04 -8.46
C PRO A 205 -5.46 21.56 -8.08
N VAL A 206 -6.37 21.19 -7.18
CA VAL A 206 -6.41 19.83 -6.64
C VAL A 206 -6.57 18.94 -7.86
N SER A 207 -5.50 18.23 -8.21
CA SER A 207 -5.50 17.26 -9.27
C SER A 207 -5.63 15.90 -8.60
N VAL A 208 -6.09 14.90 -9.36
CA VAL A 208 -6.18 13.55 -8.84
C VAL A 208 -4.82 13.11 -8.28
N PRO A 209 -4.77 12.32 -7.19
CA PRO A 209 -3.50 11.92 -6.59
C PRO A 209 -2.58 11.18 -7.57
N PRO A 210 -1.25 11.29 -7.41
CA PRO A 210 -0.31 10.50 -8.19
C PRO A 210 -0.36 9.01 -7.81
N VAL A 211 0.30 8.18 -8.62
CA VAL A 211 0.31 6.72 -8.44
C VAL A 211 0.94 6.34 -7.09
N PRO A 212 0.28 5.52 -6.24
CA PRO A 212 0.91 4.97 -5.04
C PRO A 212 2.00 3.94 -5.39
N LEU A 213 3.01 3.84 -4.53
CA LEU A 213 4.11 2.89 -4.65
C LEU A 213 3.89 1.72 -3.69
N LEU A 214 3.82 0.50 -4.23
CA LEU A 214 3.78 -0.73 -3.42
C LEU A 214 5.15 -0.96 -2.76
N GLN A 215 5.12 -1.25 -1.46
CA GLN A 215 6.27 -1.60 -0.63
C GLN A 215 6.40 -3.12 -0.58
N LEU A 216 6.93 -3.73 -1.64
CA LEU A 216 7.02 -5.18 -1.80
C LEU A 216 7.76 -5.85 -0.63
N GLU A 217 8.74 -5.15 -0.05
CA GLU A 217 9.51 -5.61 1.12
C GLU A 217 8.68 -5.76 2.40
N LYS A 218 7.51 -5.12 2.46
CA LYS A 218 6.56 -5.21 3.58
C LYS A 218 5.33 -6.05 3.23
N CYS A 219 5.19 -6.47 1.98
CA CYS A 219 4.10 -7.33 1.56
C CYS A 219 4.43 -8.77 1.94
N CYS A 220 3.45 -9.50 2.45
CA CYS A 220 3.64 -10.91 2.79
C CYS A 220 2.35 -11.70 2.61
N THR A 221 2.50 -12.99 2.38
CA THR A 221 1.39 -13.94 2.38
C THR A 221 1.53 -14.85 3.58
N ARG A 222 0.42 -15.11 4.27
CA ARG A 222 0.36 -15.99 5.43
C ARG A 222 -0.89 -16.84 5.32
N ASN A 223 -0.72 -18.14 5.14
CA ASN A 223 -1.84 -19.07 4.98
C ASN A 223 -2.74 -18.64 3.80
N ASN A 224 -4.00 -18.30 4.05
CA ASN A 224 -4.94 -17.74 3.08
C ASN A 224 -5.19 -16.24 3.25
N SER A 225 -4.22 -15.51 3.81
CA SER A 225 -4.25 -14.07 3.90
C SER A 225 -3.04 -13.42 3.26
N VAL A 226 -3.24 -12.18 2.84
CA VAL A 226 -2.27 -11.39 2.11
C VAL A 226 -2.23 -10.01 2.73
N THR A 227 -1.05 -9.59 3.17
CA THR A 227 -0.78 -8.23 3.66
C THR A 227 -0.08 -7.44 2.56
N LEU A 228 -0.67 -6.30 2.20
CA LEU A 228 -0.14 -5.35 1.21
C LEU A 228 0.17 -4.02 1.88
N ALA A 229 1.30 -3.45 1.52
CA ALA A 229 1.76 -2.16 2.01
C ALA A 229 2.05 -1.24 0.82
N TRP A 230 1.68 0.03 0.94
CA TRP A 230 1.99 1.04 -0.07
C TRP A 230 2.35 2.36 0.60
N ARG A 231 2.81 3.32 -0.19
CA ARG A 231 3.06 4.70 0.24
C ARG A 231 2.95 5.64 -0.95
N MET A 232 2.73 6.92 -0.70
CA MET A 232 2.88 7.92 -1.75
C MET A 232 4.36 8.15 -2.08
N PRO A 233 4.68 8.46 -3.35
CA PRO A 233 6.00 8.96 -3.70
C PRO A 233 6.39 10.16 -2.82
N PRO A 234 7.66 10.28 -2.40
CA PRO A 234 8.16 11.49 -1.77
C PRO A 234 7.83 12.72 -2.62
N LEU A 235 7.53 13.85 -1.99
CA LEU A 235 7.19 15.12 -2.65
C LEU A 235 5.79 15.14 -3.34
N SER A 236 4.88 14.21 -3.04
CA SER A 236 3.49 14.35 -3.52
C SER A 236 2.77 15.50 -2.78
N HIS A 237 2.65 16.65 -3.44
CA HIS A 237 1.96 17.82 -2.89
C HIS A 237 0.42 17.76 -2.99
N ASN A 238 -0.13 16.70 -3.59
CA ASN A 238 -1.58 16.49 -3.67
C ASN A 238 -2.09 15.84 -2.36
N PRO A 239 -3.10 16.43 -1.69
CA PRO A 239 -3.71 15.79 -0.54
C PRO A 239 -4.32 14.46 -0.97
N VAL A 240 -4.06 13.40 -0.21
CA VAL A 240 -4.67 12.08 -0.39
C VAL A 240 -5.68 11.89 0.71
N GLU A 241 -6.95 11.69 0.35
CA GLU A 241 -8.03 11.42 1.31
C GLU A 241 -8.14 9.95 1.64
N GLY A 242 -7.69 9.08 0.73
CA GLY A 242 -7.60 7.66 0.94
C GLY A 242 -7.09 6.91 -0.29
N TYR A 243 -7.12 5.59 -0.18
CA TYR A 243 -6.67 4.63 -1.16
C TYR A 243 -7.78 3.63 -1.43
N ILE A 244 -7.82 3.13 -2.65
CA ILE A 244 -8.65 2.01 -3.06
C ILE A 244 -7.68 0.89 -3.48
N LEU A 245 -7.75 -0.21 -2.75
CA LEU A 245 -7.03 -1.44 -3.07
C LEU A 245 -7.98 -2.39 -3.77
N GLU A 246 -7.52 -2.91 -4.90
CA GLU A 246 -8.26 -3.90 -5.68
C GLU A 246 -7.47 -5.21 -5.78
N LEU A 247 -8.21 -6.31 -5.74
CA LEU A 247 -7.71 -7.67 -5.92
C LEU A 247 -8.59 -8.38 -6.97
N ASP A 248 -7.99 -9.15 -7.87
CA ASP A 248 -8.76 -10.05 -8.75
C ASP A 248 -9.03 -11.41 -8.09
N ASP A 249 -9.48 -12.41 -8.87
CA ASP A 249 -9.73 -13.78 -8.41
C ASP A 249 -8.60 -14.77 -8.73
N GLY A 250 -7.51 -14.30 -9.34
CA GLY A 250 -6.40 -15.15 -9.78
C GLY A 250 -6.53 -15.81 -11.14
N ASP A 251 -7.75 -15.88 -11.67
CA ASP A 251 -8.11 -16.67 -12.85
C ASP A 251 -8.46 -15.76 -14.05
N GLY A 252 -7.90 -14.55 -14.05
CA GLY A 252 -8.12 -13.54 -15.09
C GLY A 252 -9.47 -12.82 -14.98
N GLY A 253 -10.14 -12.92 -13.83
CA GLY A 253 -11.40 -12.24 -13.56
C GLY A 253 -11.26 -10.73 -13.31
N GLN A 254 -12.36 -10.12 -12.91
CA GLN A 254 -12.39 -8.68 -12.65
C GLN A 254 -11.78 -8.33 -11.29
N PHE A 255 -11.01 -7.25 -11.26
CA PHE A 255 -10.56 -6.61 -10.03
C PHE A 255 -11.76 -6.11 -9.22
N ARG A 256 -11.76 -6.41 -7.92
CA ARG A 256 -12.77 -5.99 -6.95
C ARG A 256 -12.13 -5.15 -5.86
N GLU A 257 -12.83 -4.12 -5.39
CA GLU A 257 -12.38 -3.29 -4.28
C GLU A 257 -12.43 -4.11 -2.99
N VAL A 258 -11.28 -4.32 -2.37
CA VAL A 258 -11.13 -5.06 -1.11
C VAL A 258 -10.86 -4.13 0.07
N TYR A 259 -10.46 -2.89 -0.20
CA TYR A 259 -10.26 -1.88 0.83
C TYR A 259 -10.41 -0.47 0.28
N VAL A 260 -11.09 0.39 1.04
CA VAL A 260 -11.21 1.83 0.81
C VAL A 260 -10.98 2.57 2.12
N GLY A 261 -9.91 3.35 2.22
CA GLY A 261 -9.59 4.06 3.46
C GLY A 261 -8.23 4.76 3.46
N LYS A 262 -7.82 5.28 4.62
CA LYS A 262 -6.60 6.11 4.78
C LYS A 262 -5.34 5.31 5.08
N GLU A 263 -5.48 4.14 5.68
CA GLU A 263 -4.37 3.26 5.99
C GLU A 263 -3.62 2.84 4.72
N THR A 264 -2.31 2.68 4.88
CA THR A 264 -1.39 2.29 3.82
C THR A 264 -0.86 0.87 3.98
N LEU A 265 -1.47 0.11 4.89
CA LEU A 265 -1.22 -1.28 5.17
C LEU A 265 -2.59 -1.96 5.31
N CYS A 266 -2.84 -2.99 4.52
CA CYS A 266 -4.10 -3.73 4.55
C CYS A 266 -3.83 -5.22 4.48
N THR A 267 -4.51 -5.98 5.34
CA THR A 267 -4.51 -7.44 5.29
C THR A 267 -5.87 -7.91 4.78
N ILE A 268 -5.83 -8.74 3.74
CA ILE A 268 -7.00 -9.37 3.13
C ILE A 268 -7.00 -10.81 3.58
N ASP A 269 -7.96 -11.18 4.42
CA ASP A 269 -8.14 -12.53 4.94
C ASP A 269 -9.20 -13.30 4.13
N GLY A 270 -9.26 -14.62 4.30
CA GLY A 270 -10.33 -15.45 3.74
C GLY A 270 -10.19 -15.70 2.23
N LEU A 271 -8.98 -15.59 1.68
CA LEU A 271 -8.73 -15.96 0.30
C LEU A 271 -8.79 -17.49 0.14
N HIS A 272 -8.89 -17.96 -1.11
CA HIS A 272 -8.72 -19.38 -1.40
C HIS A 272 -7.24 -19.75 -1.31
N PHE A 273 -6.95 -20.94 -0.76
CA PHE A 273 -5.63 -21.55 -0.73
C PHE A 273 -5.15 -21.95 -2.13
N ASN A 274 -3.84 -22.16 -2.25
CA ASN A 274 -3.14 -22.53 -3.48
C ASN A 274 -3.63 -21.75 -4.71
N SER A 275 -3.84 -20.44 -4.51
CA SER A 275 -4.38 -19.53 -5.50
C SER A 275 -3.49 -18.31 -5.63
N THR A 276 -3.25 -17.93 -6.87
CA THR A 276 -2.58 -16.69 -7.24
C THR A 276 -3.60 -15.56 -7.23
N TYR A 277 -3.19 -14.35 -6.88
CA TYR A 277 -4.02 -13.15 -6.95
C TYR A 277 -3.19 -11.98 -7.47
N ASN A 278 -3.82 -11.11 -8.25
CA ASN A 278 -3.24 -9.86 -8.71
C ASN A 278 -3.82 -8.71 -7.88
N ALA A 279 -2.94 -7.89 -7.30
CA ALA A 279 -3.34 -6.71 -6.53
C ALA A 279 -2.83 -5.41 -7.15
N ARG A 280 -3.62 -4.35 -7.05
CA ARG A 280 -3.25 -2.99 -7.48
C ARG A 280 -3.93 -1.94 -6.59
N VAL A 281 -3.27 -0.80 -6.40
CA VAL A 281 -3.76 0.27 -5.53
C VAL A 281 -3.78 1.61 -6.25
N LYS A 282 -4.80 2.43 -6.00
CA LYS A 282 -4.93 3.82 -6.47
C LYS A 282 -5.25 4.74 -5.29
N ALA A 283 -4.89 6.02 -5.40
CA ALA A 283 -5.22 7.03 -4.39
C ALA A 283 -6.36 7.93 -4.88
N PHE A 284 -7.14 8.50 -3.97
CA PHE A 284 -8.21 9.46 -4.30
C PHE A 284 -8.21 10.68 -3.37
N ASN A 285 -8.80 11.77 -3.85
CA ASN A 285 -9.05 13.00 -3.10
C ASN A 285 -10.32 13.68 -3.62
N SER A 286 -10.63 14.89 -3.12
CA SER A 286 -11.78 15.69 -3.55
C SER A 286 -11.88 15.95 -5.06
N SER A 287 -10.78 15.83 -5.81
CA SER A 287 -10.76 16.00 -7.27
C SER A 287 -10.96 14.72 -8.06
N GLY A 288 -11.01 13.57 -7.39
CA GLY A 288 -11.27 12.27 -7.99
C GLY A 288 -10.17 11.25 -7.73
N VAL A 289 -10.16 10.22 -8.58
CA VAL A 289 -9.34 9.03 -8.42
C VAL A 289 -8.12 9.07 -9.33
N GLY A 290 -6.94 8.82 -8.77
CA GLY A 290 -5.67 8.76 -9.49
C GLY A 290 -5.47 7.44 -10.27
N PRO A 291 -4.35 7.32 -10.99
CA PRO A 291 -3.99 6.10 -11.70
C PRO A 291 -3.66 4.94 -10.75
N TYR A 292 -3.75 3.70 -11.27
CA TYR A 292 -3.35 2.49 -10.55
C TYR A 292 -1.84 2.28 -10.51
N SER A 293 -1.35 1.73 -9.40
CA SER A 293 -0.01 1.18 -9.28
C SER A 293 0.24 0.07 -10.30
N LYS A 294 1.50 -0.34 -10.43
CA LYS A 294 1.80 -1.64 -11.05
C LYS A 294 1.10 -2.76 -10.27
N THR A 295 0.68 -3.79 -10.99
CA THR A 295 0.10 -4.99 -10.40
C THR A 295 1.19 -5.81 -9.71
N VAL A 296 0.91 -6.30 -8.51
CA VAL A 296 1.73 -7.30 -7.82
C VAL A 296 1.00 -8.65 -7.83
N ILE A 297 1.76 -9.72 -8.05
CA ILE A 297 1.28 -11.10 -8.05
C ILE A 297 1.58 -11.69 -6.68
N LEU A 298 0.58 -12.31 -6.06
CA LEU A 298 0.64 -12.87 -4.71
C LEU A 298 0.15 -14.31 -4.76
N GLN A 299 0.79 -15.21 -4.03
CA GLN A 299 0.40 -16.61 -3.96
C GLN A 299 0.11 -16.98 -2.50
N THR A 300 -1.09 -17.52 -2.28
CA THR A 300 -1.51 -18.08 -0.99
C THR A 300 -0.89 -19.45 -0.77
N SER A 301 -0.88 -19.90 0.49
CA SER A 301 -0.29 -21.19 0.88
C SER A 301 -0.89 -22.36 0.11
N ASP A 302 -0.03 -23.25 -0.35
CA ASP A 302 -0.32 -24.46 -1.11
C ASP A 302 -1.19 -25.45 -0.30
N VAL A 303 -0.99 -25.43 1.03
CA VAL A 303 -1.71 -26.26 2.00
C VAL A 303 -2.49 -25.39 2.99
N ALA A 304 -3.61 -25.91 3.49
CA ALA A 304 -4.47 -25.21 4.43
C ALA A 304 -4.06 -25.48 5.89
N TRP A 305 -3.66 -24.43 6.61
CA TRP A 305 -3.44 -24.48 8.06
C TRP A 305 -4.67 -23.95 8.78
N PHE A 306 -5.26 -24.74 9.68
CA PHE A 306 -6.43 -24.35 10.46
C PHE A 306 -6.51 -25.10 11.78
N THR A 307 -7.34 -24.63 12.70
CA THR A 307 -7.62 -25.26 13.99
C THR A 307 -9.13 -25.41 14.19
N PHE A 308 -9.58 -25.99 15.30
CA PHE A 308 -10.98 -25.91 15.66
C PHE A 308 -11.34 -24.47 16.05
N ASP A 309 -12.49 -23.98 15.55
CA ASP A 309 -12.99 -22.65 15.85
C ASP A 309 -13.76 -22.65 17.18
N PRO A 310 -13.25 -21.98 18.24
CA PRO A 310 -13.94 -21.91 19.53
C PRO A 310 -15.30 -21.21 19.46
N SER A 311 -15.51 -20.31 18.49
CA SER A 311 -16.78 -19.62 18.31
C SER A 311 -17.84 -20.52 17.66
N SER A 312 -17.40 -21.51 16.89
CA SER A 312 -18.26 -22.54 16.31
C SER A 312 -18.57 -23.69 17.27
N ALA A 313 -17.75 -23.92 18.30
CA ALA A 313 -17.89 -25.06 19.19
C ALA A 313 -19.20 -25.03 19.99
N HIS A 314 -19.86 -26.19 20.13
CA HIS A 314 -20.92 -26.35 21.12
C HIS A 314 -20.36 -26.10 22.55
N ARG A 315 -21.20 -25.63 23.48
CA ARG A 315 -20.77 -25.28 24.86
C ARG A 315 -20.12 -26.44 25.62
N ASP A 316 -20.50 -27.68 25.30
CA ASP A 316 -19.94 -28.88 25.93
C ASP A 316 -18.64 -29.37 25.27
N ILE A 317 -18.25 -28.82 24.12
CA ILE A 317 -16.95 -29.10 23.49
C ILE A 317 -15.87 -28.36 24.27
N VAL A 318 -14.79 -29.07 24.58
CA VAL A 318 -13.60 -28.53 25.23
C VAL A 318 -12.45 -28.63 24.25
N LEU A 319 -11.86 -27.48 23.94
CA LEU A 319 -10.70 -27.36 23.06
C LEU A 319 -9.43 -27.17 23.90
N SER A 320 -8.34 -27.78 23.45
CA SER A 320 -7.03 -27.71 24.08
C SER A 320 -5.93 -27.78 23.02
N ASN A 321 -4.66 -27.67 23.43
CA ASN A 321 -3.50 -27.69 22.53
C ASN A 321 -3.63 -26.65 21.40
N ASP A 322 -3.78 -25.37 21.77
CA ASP A 322 -4.00 -24.26 20.83
C ASP A 322 -5.18 -24.49 19.86
N ASN A 323 -6.25 -25.06 20.39
CA ASN A 323 -7.48 -25.44 19.67
C ASN A 323 -7.28 -26.52 18.59
N GLN A 324 -6.21 -27.32 18.68
CA GLN A 324 -6.00 -28.47 17.79
C GLN A 324 -6.65 -29.75 18.32
N THR A 325 -6.92 -29.84 19.62
CA THR A 325 -7.46 -31.05 20.23
C THR A 325 -8.85 -30.80 20.80
N ALA A 326 -9.83 -31.61 20.38
CA ALA A 326 -11.23 -31.54 20.81
C ALA A 326 -11.63 -32.76 21.67
N THR A 327 -12.37 -32.49 22.74
CA THR A 327 -13.09 -33.47 23.58
C THR A 327 -14.46 -32.89 23.94
N CYS A 328 -15.34 -33.69 24.56
CA CYS A 328 -16.66 -33.21 25.01
C CYS A 328 -16.93 -33.56 26.47
N ASN A 329 -17.81 -32.81 27.13
CA ASN A 329 -18.32 -33.13 28.47
C ASN A 329 -19.67 -33.88 28.42
N SER A 330 -20.37 -33.84 27.29
CA SER A 330 -21.68 -34.45 27.06
C SER A 330 -21.57 -35.93 26.70
N TYR A 331 -22.58 -36.72 27.06
CA TYR A 331 -22.76 -38.09 26.55
C TYR A 331 -23.33 -38.11 25.13
N ASP A 332 -24.07 -37.07 24.75
CA ASP A 332 -24.54 -36.89 23.38
C ASP A 332 -23.41 -36.30 22.52
N ASP A 333 -23.45 -36.59 21.22
CA ASP A 333 -22.53 -36.01 20.25
C ASP A 333 -22.78 -34.52 20.07
N ARG A 334 -21.67 -33.77 20.03
CA ARG A 334 -21.67 -32.32 19.83
C ARG A 334 -20.74 -31.94 18.71
N VAL A 335 -21.14 -30.95 17.90
CA VAL A 335 -20.38 -30.51 16.72
C VAL A 335 -19.41 -29.38 17.06
N VAL A 336 -18.25 -29.40 16.42
CA VAL A 336 -17.32 -28.29 16.28
C VAL A 336 -16.82 -28.19 14.84
N LEU A 337 -16.56 -26.96 14.37
CA LEU A 337 -16.10 -26.66 13.02
C LEU A 337 -14.65 -26.16 13.05
N GLY A 338 -13.97 -26.29 11.91
CA GLY A 338 -12.65 -25.71 11.69
C GLY A 338 -12.71 -24.20 11.41
N THR A 339 -11.59 -23.51 11.60
CA THR A 339 -11.47 -22.07 11.31
C THR A 339 -11.38 -21.74 9.81
N ALA A 340 -11.12 -22.74 8.96
CA ALA A 340 -11.04 -22.57 7.50
C ALA A 340 -12.35 -22.96 6.81
N ALA A 341 -12.68 -22.19 5.76
CA ALA A 341 -13.79 -22.45 4.88
C ALA A 341 -13.29 -22.64 3.43
N PHE A 342 -13.80 -23.66 2.76
CA PHE A 342 -13.37 -24.10 1.44
C PHE A 342 -14.51 -24.03 0.43
N SER A 343 -14.25 -23.38 -0.70
CA SER A 343 -15.19 -23.25 -1.84
C SER A 343 -14.57 -23.58 -3.19
N LYS A 344 -13.25 -23.79 -3.25
CA LYS A 344 -12.54 -24.28 -4.44
C LYS A 344 -11.27 -25.04 -4.05
N GLY A 345 -10.71 -25.80 -4.99
CA GLY A 345 -9.45 -26.50 -4.80
C GLY A 345 -9.59 -27.87 -4.14
N VAL A 346 -8.44 -28.45 -3.78
CA VAL A 346 -8.34 -29.79 -3.16
C VAL A 346 -7.68 -29.63 -1.80
N HIS A 347 -8.31 -30.13 -0.75
CA HIS A 347 -7.88 -29.96 0.63
C HIS A 347 -7.87 -31.29 1.37
N TYR A 348 -6.82 -31.54 2.14
CA TYR A 348 -6.66 -32.74 2.95
C TYR A 348 -6.27 -32.39 4.38
N TRP A 349 -6.89 -33.07 5.34
CA TRP A 349 -6.52 -33.00 6.75
C TRP A 349 -6.76 -34.33 7.44
N GLU A 350 -6.12 -34.51 8.58
CA GLU A 350 -6.19 -35.73 9.37
C GLU A 350 -6.64 -35.45 10.79
N LEU A 351 -7.35 -36.41 11.37
CA LEU A 351 -7.86 -36.38 12.73
C LEU A 351 -7.36 -37.63 13.46
N HIS A 352 -6.46 -37.44 14.41
CA HIS A 352 -5.89 -38.50 15.22
C HIS A 352 -6.75 -38.79 16.44
N VAL A 353 -7.10 -40.05 16.69
CA VAL A 353 -7.95 -40.47 17.80
C VAL A 353 -7.11 -40.72 19.05
N ASP A 354 -7.01 -39.72 19.93
CA ASP A 354 -6.22 -39.79 21.17
C ASP A 354 -6.85 -40.68 22.25
N ARG A 355 -8.20 -40.67 22.31
CA ARG A 355 -9.00 -41.43 23.28
C ARG A 355 -10.26 -41.96 22.60
N TYR A 356 -10.59 -43.22 22.91
CA TYR A 356 -11.76 -43.91 22.38
C TYR A 356 -12.20 -44.97 23.40
N ASP A 357 -13.17 -44.63 24.24
CA ASP A 357 -13.61 -45.47 25.36
C ASP A 357 -15.09 -45.86 25.23
N ASN A 358 -15.51 -47.06 25.63
CA ASN A 358 -16.93 -47.47 25.63
C ASN A 358 -17.63 -47.44 24.24
N HIS A 359 -16.89 -47.71 23.16
CA HIS A 359 -17.42 -47.88 21.79
C HIS A 359 -18.35 -46.74 21.29
N PRO A 360 -17.88 -45.49 21.24
CA PRO A 360 -18.62 -44.36 20.70
C PRO A 360 -18.55 -44.34 19.17
N ASP A 361 -19.44 -43.55 18.56
CA ASP A 361 -19.54 -43.43 17.09
C ASP A 361 -19.21 -42.00 16.63
N PRO A 362 -17.96 -41.50 16.80
CA PRO A 362 -17.61 -40.17 16.35
C PRO A 362 -17.79 -40.03 14.83
N ALA A 363 -18.10 -38.82 14.38
CA ALA A 363 -18.31 -38.51 12.98
C ALA A 363 -17.40 -37.39 12.50
N PHE A 364 -16.80 -37.60 11.34
CA PHE A 364 -15.78 -36.75 10.72
C PHE A 364 -16.28 -36.31 9.35
N GLY A 365 -16.06 -35.05 8.96
CA GLY A 365 -16.43 -34.62 7.62
C GLY A 365 -16.42 -33.13 7.44
N ILE A 366 -17.42 -32.65 6.71
CA ILE A 366 -17.58 -31.25 6.34
C ILE A 366 -18.99 -30.77 6.68
N ALA A 367 -19.12 -29.47 6.95
CA ALA A 367 -20.42 -28.87 7.20
C ALA A 367 -20.49 -27.42 6.75
N ARG A 368 -21.72 -26.94 6.57
CA ARG A 368 -22.03 -25.51 6.41
C ARG A 368 -22.00 -24.82 7.77
N ILE A 369 -21.78 -23.50 7.78
CA ILE A 369 -21.64 -22.69 9.00
C ILE A 369 -22.83 -22.73 9.95
N ASN A 370 -24.02 -23.02 9.44
CA ASN A 370 -25.27 -23.06 10.19
C ASN A 370 -25.72 -24.49 10.56
N VAL A 371 -24.80 -25.47 10.55
CA VAL A 371 -25.05 -26.86 10.99
C VAL A 371 -25.58 -26.91 12.43
N VAL A 372 -26.47 -27.87 12.70
CA VAL A 372 -27.01 -28.07 14.04
C VAL A 372 -25.96 -28.72 14.94
N LYS A 373 -25.69 -28.11 16.09
CA LYS A 373 -24.58 -28.50 16.97
C LYS A 373 -24.95 -29.49 18.08
N ASP A 374 -26.24 -29.65 18.34
CA ASP A 374 -26.81 -30.50 19.40
C ASP A 374 -27.06 -31.95 18.95
N MET A 375 -26.43 -32.39 17.87
CA MET A 375 -26.58 -33.74 17.31
C MET A 375 -25.31 -34.21 16.60
N MET A 376 -25.28 -35.50 16.26
CA MET A 376 -24.22 -36.09 15.44
C MET A 376 -24.16 -35.45 14.05
N LEU A 377 -22.94 -35.27 13.54
CA LEU A 377 -22.66 -34.71 12.22
C LEU A 377 -23.27 -35.59 11.11
N GLY A 378 -23.96 -34.97 10.15
CA GLY A 378 -24.64 -35.67 9.04
C GLY A 378 -26.11 -36.02 9.31
N LYS A 379 -26.60 -35.84 10.55
CA LYS A 379 -28.05 -36.00 10.84
C LYS A 379 -28.91 -34.88 10.25
N ASP A 380 -28.36 -33.70 10.07
CA ASP A 380 -29.04 -32.61 9.36
C ASP A 380 -28.69 -32.59 7.86
N ASP A 381 -29.27 -31.64 7.14
CA ASP A 381 -29.08 -31.40 5.72
C ASP A 381 -27.88 -30.50 5.40
N LYS A 382 -27.07 -30.15 6.40
CA LYS A 382 -25.98 -29.17 6.30
C LYS A 382 -24.60 -29.78 6.48
N ALA A 383 -24.53 -31.07 6.79
CA ALA A 383 -23.29 -31.80 7.00
C ALA A 383 -23.21 -33.07 6.16
N TRP A 384 -21.99 -33.39 5.74
CA TRP A 384 -21.62 -34.61 5.02
C TRP A 384 -20.48 -35.25 5.79
N ALA A 385 -20.73 -36.45 6.32
CA ALA A 385 -19.83 -37.06 7.28
C ALA A 385 -19.66 -38.56 7.05
N MET A 386 -18.59 -39.08 7.63
CA MET A 386 -18.43 -40.50 7.91
C MET A 386 -18.46 -40.67 9.43
N TYR A 387 -19.41 -41.44 9.94
CA TYR A 387 -19.38 -41.89 11.33
C TYR A 387 -18.80 -43.31 11.39
N VAL A 388 -18.10 -43.60 12.48
CA VAL A 388 -17.28 -44.81 12.56
C VAL A 388 -17.34 -45.42 13.96
N ASP A 389 -17.67 -46.70 14.01
CA ASP A 389 -17.61 -47.52 15.21
C ASP A 389 -16.23 -48.20 15.32
N ASN A 390 -16.07 -49.15 16.23
CA ASN A 390 -14.81 -49.87 16.43
C ASN A 390 -14.45 -50.89 15.32
N ASN A 391 -15.39 -51.22 14.44
CA ASN A 391 -15.25 -52.23 13.40
C ASN A 391 -15.52 -51.70 11.98
N ARG A 392 -16.33 -50.65 11.83
CA ARG A 392 -16.99 -50.27 10.57
C ARG A 392 -17.23 -48.77 10.49
N SER A 393 -17.31 -48.30 9.26
CA SER A 393 -17.64 -46.92 8.91
C SER A 393 -18.85 -46.86 7.99
N TRP A 394 -19.56 -45.72 8.02
CA TRP A 394 -20.69 -45.42 7.15
C TRP A 394 -20.69 -43.94 6.80
N PHE A 395 -21.18 -43.61 5.60
CA PHE A 395 -21.45 -42.24 5.23
C PHE A 395 -22.81 -41.80 5.76
N MET A 396 -22.92 -40.53 6.19
CA MET A 396 -24.13 -39.93 6.72
C MET A 396 -24.37 -38.52 6.15
N HIS A 397 -25.58 -38.30 5.66
CA HIS A 397 -26.12 -37.00 5.27
C HIS A 397 -27.66 -37.03 5.35
N CYS A 398 -28.30 -35.96 5.81
CA CYS A 398 -29.76 -35.90 5.98
C CYS A 398 -30.34 -37.07 6.80
N ASN A 399 -29.62 -37.53 7.83
CA ASN A 399 -30.01 -38.70 8.65
C ASN A 399 -30.17 -40.01 7.85
N SER A 400 -29.59 -40.08 6.65
CA SER A 400 -29.50 -41.27 5.82
C SER A 400 -28.09 -41.84 5.88
N HIS A 401 -27.98 -43.17 6.00
CA HIS A 401 -26.72 -43.87 6.20
C HIS A 401 -26.46 -44.79 5.00
N THR A 402 -25.30 -44.72 4.37
CA THR A 402 -24.95 -45.52 3.19
C THR A 402 -23.54 -46.09 3.28
N ASN A 403 -23.20 -46.99 2.35
CA ASN A 403 -21.84 -47.46 2.09
C ASN A 403 -21.08 -47.97 3.33
N ARG A 404 -21.67 -48.95 4.02
CA ARG A 404 -20.99 -49.65 5.11
C ARG A 404 -19.66 -50.23 4.60
N THR A 405 -18.57 -49.86 5.25
CA THR A 405 -17.22 -50.36 4.96
C THR A 405 -16.60 -50.96 6.22
N GLU A 406 -15.85 -52.05 6.09
CA GLU A 406 -15.11 -52.65 7.20
C GLU A 406 -13.81 -51.86 7.46
N GLY A 407 -13.47 -51.68 8.73
CA GLY A 407 -12.39 -50.80 9.17
C GLY A 407 -12.91 -49.70 10.08
N GLY A 408 -12.87 -49.95 11.39
CA GLY A 408 -13.28 -49.00 12.41
C GLY A 408 -12.12 -48.19 12.99
N VAL A 409 -12.40 -47.43 14.04
CA VAL A 409 -11.38 -46.65 14.77
C VAL A 409 -11.10 -47.24 16.15
N SER A 410 -9.87 -47.03 16.60
CA SER A 410 -9.43 -47.28 17.98
C SER A 410 -8.52 -46.14 18.41
N LYS A 411 -8.13 -46.11 19.69
CA LYS A 411 -7.07 -45.22 20.15
C LYS A 411 -5.82 -45.39 19.28
N GLY A 412 -5.29 -44.27 18.79
CA GLY A 412 -4.13 -44.21 17.88
C GLY A 412 -4.47 -44.30 16.39
N ALA A 413 -5.74 -44.49 16.02
CA ALA A 413 -6.15 -44.45 14.62
C ALA A 413 -6.14 -43.01 14.08
N THR A 414 -5.91 -42.87 12.78
CA THR A 414 -5.96 -41.59 12.08
C THR A 414 -7.05 -41.63 11.01
N VAL A 415 -7.94 -40.63 11.03
CA VAL A 415 -9.01 -40.45 10.04
C VAL A 415 -8.64 -39.30 9.11
N GLY A 416 -8.44 -39.59 7.83
CA GLY A 416 -8.16 -38.60 6.79
C GLY A 416 -9.44 -38.15 6.08
N VAL A 417 -9.55 -36.86 5.78
CA VAL A 417 -10.66 -36.29 5.01
C VAL A 417 -10.11 -35.54 3.82
N LEU A 418 -10.46 -35.98 2.61
CA LEU A 418 -10.09 -35.38 1.34
C LEU A 418 -11.32 -34.72 0.70
N LEU A 419 -11.28 -33.40 0.62
CA LEU A 419 -12.29 -32.59 -0.05
C LEU A 419 -11.75 -32.11 -1.40
N ASP A 420 -12.23 -32.67 -2.50
CA ASP A 420 -11.92 -32.26 -3.87
C ASP A 420 -13.10 -31.47 -4.43
N LEU A 421 -13.05 -30.14 -4.32
CA LEU A 421 -14.09 -29.24 -4.84
C LEU A 421 -13.97 -29.01 -6.34
N ASN A 422 -12.87 -29.44 -6.97
CA ASN A 422 -12.72 -29.40 -8.42
C ASN A 422 -13.51 -30.55 -9.07
N LYS A 423 -13.59 -31.70 -8.40
CA LYS A 423 -14.40 -32.86 -8.80
C LYS A 423 -15.72 -32.99 -8.03
N HIS A 424 -16.01 -32.04 -7.14
CA HIS A 424 -17.20 -32.04 -6.28
C HIS A 424 -17.38 -33.32 -5.45
N SER A 425 -16.27 -33.85 -4.89
CA SER A 425 -16.24 -35.13 -4.19
C SER A 425 -15.63 -35.05 -2.78
N LEU A 426 -16.12 -35.89 -1.87
CA LEU A 426 -15.58 -36.09 -0.52
C LEU A 426 -15.16 -37.53 -0.32
N THR A 427 -13.94 -37.75 0.15
CA THR A 427 -13.36 -39.09 0.38
C THR A 427 -12.79 -39.19 1.78
N PHE A 428 -12.93 -40.37 2.41
CA PHE A 428 -12.48 -40.62 3.77
C PHE A 428 -11.43 -41.74 3.79
N TYR A 429 -10.50 -41.63 4.73
CA TYR A 429 -9.43 -42.60 4.93
C TYR A 429 -9.36 -42.98 6.40
N ILE A 430 -9.03 -44.23 6.70
CA ILE A 430 -8.66 -44.69 8.05
C ILE A 430 -7.29 -45.33 7.94
N ASN A 431 -6.31 -44.79 8.67
CA ASN A 431 -4.91 -45.22 8.63
C ASN A 431 -4.35 -45.30 7.19
N GLY A 432 -4.69 -44.32 6.36
CA GLY A 432 -4.29 -44.25 4.95
C GLY A 432 -5.08 -45.16 3.99
N GLN A 433 -6.00 -45.99 4.48
CA GLN A 433 -6.86 -46.83 3.64
C GLN A 433 -8.19 -46.14 3.37
N GLN A 434 -8.50 -45.94 2.09
CA GLN A 434 -9.77 -45.33 1.67
C GLN A 434 -10.96 -46.16 2.16
N GLN A 435 -11.94 -45.48 2.75
CA GLN A 435 -13.19 -46.07 3.20
C GLN A 435 -14.24 -45.92 2.11
N GLY A 436 -14.65 -47.02 1.50
CA GLY A 436 -15.68 -47.05 0.46
C GLY A 436 -15.28 -46.35 -0.85
N PRO A 437 -16.22 -46.20 -1.81
CA PRO A 437 -16.05 -45.30 -2.94
C PRO A 437 -16.05 -43.83 -2.47
N PRO A 438 -15.76 -42.84 -3.34
CA PRO A 438 -16.02 -41.43 -3.04
C PRO A 438 -17.44 -41.26 -2.45
N ALA A 439 -17.51 -40.67 -1.26
CA ALA A 439 -18.65 -40.80 -0.37
C ALA A 439 -19.87 -39.99 -0.81
N PHE A 440 -19.59 -38.81 -1.35
CA PHE A 440 -20.59 -37.86 -1.80
C PHE A 440 -20.08 -37.21 -3.08
N GLU A 441 -20.95 -37.10 -4.07
CA GLU A 441 -20.70 -36.45 -5.37
C GLU A 441 -21.61 -35.23 -5.51
N ASN A 442 -21.21 -34.28 -6.37
CA ASN A 442 -21.93 -33.02 -6.60
C ASN A 442 -22.04 -32.14 -5.34
N ILE A 443 -21.00 -32.16 -4.51
CA ILE A 443 -20.90 -31.26 -3.36
C ILE A 443 -20.55 -29.85 -3.85
N GLU A 444 -21.47 -28.91 -3.66
CA GLU A 444 -21.32 -27.51 -4.06
C GLU A 444 -21.58 -26.53 -2.90
N GLY A 445 -20.76 -25.47 -2.84
CA GLY A 445 -20.87 -24.40 -1.85
C GLY A 445 -19.61 -24.20 -1.03
N VAL A 446 -19.77 -23.55 0.12
CA VAL A 446 -18.70 -23.29 1.09
C VAL A 446 -18.82 -24.29 2.23
N PHE A 447 -17.73 -25.00 2.52
CA PHE A 447 -17.68 -26.05 3.53
C PHE A 447 -16.55 -25.82 4.51
N MET A 448 -16.80 -26.17 5.77
CA MET A 448 -15.80 -26.14 6.82
C MET A 448 -15.54 -27.58 7.30
N PRO A 449 -14.30 -27.92 7.67
CA PRO A 449 -14.00 -29.14 8.40
C PRO A 449 -14.89 -29.25 9.63
N ALA A 450 -15.43 -30.43 9.89
CA ALA A 450 -16.39 -30.64 10.96
C ALA A 450 -16.15 -31.97 11.67
N LEU A 451 -16.41 -31.96 12.96
CA LEU A 451 -16.26 -33.09 13.86
C LEU A 451 -17.44 -33.11 14.81
N SER A 452 -18.06 -34.28 15.01
CA SER A 452 -18.93 -34.52 16.16
C SER A 452 -18.42 -35.67 17.00
N LEU A 453 -18.40 -35.44 18.31
CA LEU A 453 -17.94 -36.43 19.29
C LEU A 453 -18.65 -36.23 20.63
N ASN A 454 -18.67 -37.29 21.44
CA ASN A 454 -19.10 -37.25 22.83
C ASN A 454 -17.89 -37.39 23.79
N ARG A 455 -18.16 -37.37 25.09
CA ARG A 455 -17.13 -37.39 26.14
C ARG A 455 -16.15 -38.55 26.11
N ASN A 456 -16.52 -39.65 25.48
CA ASN A 456 -15.67 -40.83 25.43
C ASN A 456 -14.62 -40.78 24.31
N VAL A 457 -14.63 -39.72 23.49
CA VAL A 457 -13.69 -39.52 22.39
C VAL A 457 -12.87 -38.26 22.61
N GLN A 458 -11.60 -38.32 22.25
CA GLN A 458 -10.73 -37.16 22.10
C GLN A 458 -9.97 -37.29 20.79
N VAL A 459 -9.91 -36.19 20.05
CA VAL A 459 -9.31 -36.15 18.72
C VAL A 459 -8.40 -34.92 18.58
N THR A 460 -7.23 -35.12 17.97
CA THR A 460 -6.30 -34.06 17.59
C THR A 460 -6.27 -33.88 16.09
N LEU A 461 -6.44 -32.64 15.64
CA LEU A 461 -6.46 -32.23 14.24
C LEU A 461 -5.05 -31.96 13.74
N HIS A 462 -4.74 -32.50 12.56
CA HIS A 462 -3.50 -32.28 11.82
C HIS A 462 -3.82 -31.66 10.45
N THR A 463 -3.25 -30.49 10.19
CA THR A 463 -3.49 -29.69 8.98
C THR A 463 -2.17 -29.31 8.31
N GLY A 464 -2.23 -28.64 7.15
CA GLY A 464 -1.02 -28.29 6.40
C GLY A 464 -0.38 -29.49 5.71
N LEU A 465 -1.19 -30.50 5.37
CA LEU A 465 -0.75 -31.75 4.75
C LEU A 465 -0.89 -31.66 3.22
N GLU A 466 -0.01 -32.37 2.51
CA GLU A 466 -0.15 -32.59 1.07
C GLU A 466 -1.31 -33.55 0.77
N VAL A 467 -1.88 -33.41 -0.42
CA VAL A 467 -2.96 -34.30 -0.89
C VAL A 467 -2.37 -35.69 -1.19
N PRO A 468 -2.94 -36.80 -0.66
CA PRO A 468 -2.45 -38.16 -0.86
C PRO A 468 -2.48 -38.68 -2.30
#